data_AF-A0A6H9Y4K6-F1
#
_entry.id   AF-A0A6H9Y4K6-F1
#
_cell.length_a   1.000
_cell.length_b   1.000
_cell.length_c   1.000
_cell.angle_alpha   90.00
_cell.angle_beta   90.00
_cell.angle_gamma   90.00
#
_symmetry.space_group_name_H-M   'P 1'
#
loop_
_entity.id
_entity.type
_entity.pdbx_description
1 polymer ?
#
loop_
_entity_poly.entity_id
_entity_poly.type
_entity_poly.pdbx_seq_one_letter_code
_entity_poly.pdbx_strand_id
1 'polypeptide(L)' 'MADLNVLRADRHVHELRDIDGAFARMKSGAYGICTDCGADIPAQRLLVYPAAKRCMACQQRHEQLFAQEGKPTL' A
#
# COMPACT_ATOMS: atom_id res chain seq x y z
N MET A 1 27.09 1.92 -12.67
CA MET A 1 26.27 0.75 -13.04
C MET A 1 25.46 0.39 -11.81
N ALA A 2 24.13 0.53 -11.84
CA ALA A 2 23.30 0.22 -10.67
C ALA A 2 23.25 -1.31 -10.46
N ASP A 3 23.48 -1.77 -9.24
CA ASP A 3 23.43 -3.18 -8.88
C ASP A 3 21.96 -3.65 -8.84
N LEU A 4 21.61 -4.56 -9.75
CA LEU A 4 20.27 -5.15 -9.86
C LEU A 4 19.78 -5.77 -8.54
N ASN A 5 20.69 -6.18 -7.66
CA ASN A 5 20.35 -6.74 -6.36
C ASN A 5 19.76 -5.69 -5.39
N VAL A 6 20.25 -4.46 -5.45
CA VAL A 6 19.81 -3.37 -4.56
C VAL A 6 18.36 -2.95 -4.90
N LEU A 7 18.05 -2.77 -6.19
CA LEU A 7 16.71 -2.40 -6.65
C LEU A 7 15.64 -3.46 -6.32
N ARG A 8 16.01 -4.75 -6.32
CA ARG A 8 15.11 -5.85 -5.96
C ARG A 8 14.82 -5.87 -4.46
N ALA A 9 15.82 -5.56 -3.63
CA ALA A 9 15.65 -5.49 -2.18
C ALA A 9 14.67 -4.37 -1.79
N ASP A 10 14.75 -3.20 -2.43
CA ASP A 10 13.89 -2.05 -2.12
C ASP A 10 12.40 -2.35 -2.29
N ARG A 11 12.03 -3.08 -3.37
CA ARG A 11 10.64 -3.49 -3.60
C ARG A 11 10.13 -4.42 -2.51
N HIS A 12 10.90 -5.44 -2.16
CA HIS A 12 10.51 -6.39 -1.11
C HIS A 12 10.40 -5.69 0.25
N VAL A 13 11.26 -4.71 0.53
CA VAL A 13 11.16 -3.92 1.77
C VAL A 13 9.85 -3.13 1.82
N HIS A 14 9.40 -2.56 0.69
CA HIS A 14 8.12 -1.86 0.65
C HIS A 14 6.93 -2.80 0.88
N GLU A 15 6.94 -3.97 0.25
CA GLU A 15 5.88 -4.99 0.44
C GLU A 15 5.82 -5.48 1.88
N LEU A 16 6.97 -5.75 2.50
CA LEU A 16 7.04 -6.14 3.92
C LEU A 16 6.47 -5.05 4.83
N ARG A 17 6.79 -3.77 4.58
CA ARG A 17 6.26 -2.64 5.36
C ARG A 17 4.74 -2.52 5.23
N ASP A 18 4.20 -2.75 4.04
CA ASP A 18 2.75 -2.73 3.82
C ASP A 18 2.06 -3.87 4.59
N ILE A 19 2.65 -5.07 4.61
CA ILE A 19 2.16 -6.22 5.37
C ILE A 19 2.23 -5.95 6.89
N ASP A 20 3.36 -5.46 7.39
CA ASP A 20 3.52 -5.10 8.80
C ASP A 20 2.51 -4.03 9.23
N GLY A 21 2.29 -3.03 8.37
CA GLY A 21 1.26 -2.01 8.58
C GLY A 21 -0.15 -2.60 8.64
N ALA A 22 -0.45 -3.63 7.85
CA ALA A 22 -1.74 -4.32 7.88
C ALA A 22 -1.93 -5.06 9.21
N PHE A 23 -0.92 -5.79 9.68
CA PHE A 23 -0.95 -6.46 10.99
C PHE A 23 -1.12 -5.47 12.13
N ALA A 24 -0.45 -4.32 12.08
CA ALA A 24 -0.62 -3.27 13.08
C ALA A 24 -2.08 -2.78 13.14
N ARG A 25 -2.71 -2.55 11.98
CA ARG A 25 -4.14 -2.17 11.91
C ARG A 25 -5.07 -3.28 12.43
N MET A 26 -4.75 -4.55 12.19
CA MET A 26 -5.52 -5.66 12.76
C MET A 26 -5.47 -5.65 14.29
N LYS A 27 -4.28 -5.47 14.86
CA LYS A 27 -4.09 -5.40 16.32
C LYS A 27 -4.81 -4.21 16.96
N SER A 28 -4.89 -3.07 16.27
CA SER A 28 -5.59 -1.89 16.77
C SER A 28 -7.10 -1.89 16.51
N GLY A 29 -7.62 -2.86 15.76
CA GLY A 29 -9.02 -2.88 15.33
C GLY A 29 -9.35 -1.93 14.17
N ALA A 30 -8.35 -1.28 13.56
CA ALA A 30 -8.52 -0.38 12.42
C ALA A 30 -8.40 -1.09 11.06
N TYR A 31 -8.26 -2.42 11.04
CA TYR A 31 -8.16 -3.17 9.79
C TYR A 31 -9.46 -3.08 9.00
N GLY A 32 -9.34 -2.82 7.70
CA GLY A 32 -10.48 -2.57 6.83
C GLY A 32 -10.99 -1.13 6.88
N ILE A 33 -10.37 -0.21 7.61
CA ILE A 33 -10.71 1.21 7.58
C ILE A 33 -9.68 1.98 6.73
N CYS A 34 -10.17 2.84 5.84
CA CYS A 34 -9.33 3.68 5.01
C CYS A 34 -8.56 4.71 5.86
N THR A 35 -7.23 4.75 5.73
CA THR A 35 -6.38 5.69 6.48
C THR A 35 -6.58 7.15 6.10
N ASP A 36 -7.18 7.42 4.94
CA ASP A 36 -7.29 8.77 4.40
C ASP A 36 -8.66 9.39 4.65
N CYS A 37 -9.74 8.61 4.56
CA CYS A 37 -11.11 9.11 4.70
C CYS A 37 -11.91 8.48 5.84
N GLY A 38 -11.39 7.45 6.51
CA GLY A 38 -12.08 6.75 7.60
C GLY A 38 -13.25 5.85 7.15
N ALA A 39 -13.55 5.77 5.87
CA ALA A 39 -14.59 4.87 5.35
C ALA A 39 -14.09 3.41 5.27
N ASP A 40 -15.04 2.47 5.24
CA ASP A 40 -14.73 1.05 5.09
C ASP A 40 -14.07 0.74 3.73
N ILE A 41 -13.05 -0.12 3.77
CA ILE A 41 -12.43 -0.73 2.60
C ILE A 41 -13.26 -1.97 2.25
N PRO A 42 -13.80 -2.08 1.02
CA PRO A 42 -14.61 -3.22 0.63
C PRO A 42 -13.89 -4.56 0.87
N ALA A 43 -14.60 -5.54 1.44
CA ALA A 43 -14.04 -6.85 1.73
C ALA A 43 -13.42 -7.52 0.48
N GLN A 44 -14.04 -7.36 -0.68
CA GLN A 44 -13.51 -7.88 -1.95
C GLN A 44 -12.12 -7.33 -2.26
N ARG A 45 -11.84 -6.06 -1.93
CA ARG A 45 -10.52 -5.45 -2.11
C ARG A 45 -9.50 -6.04 -1.13
N LEU A 46 -9.89 -6.25 0.12
CA LEU A 46 -9.02 -6.88 1.13
C LEU A 46 -8.74 -8.36 0.84
N LEU A 47 -9.68 -9.07 0.22
CA LEU A 47 -9.48 -10.45 -0.22
C LEU A 47 -8.43 -10.55 -1.34
N VAL A 48 -8.42 -9.58 -2.27
CA VAL A 48 -7.43 -9.52 -3.36
C VAL A 48 -6.09 -8.97 -2.88
N TYR A 49 -6.11 -7.90 -2.07
CA TYR A 49 -4.91 -7.28 -1.51
C TYR A 49 -5.11 -6.97 -0.01
N PRO A 50 -4.74 -7.91 0.87
CA PRO A 50 -4.94 -7.77 2.32
C PRO A 50 -4.20 -6.57 2.95
N ALA A 51 -3.09 -6.15 2.36
CA ALA A 51 -2.31 -5.03 2.87
C ALA A 51 -2.90 -3.64 2.53
N ALA A 52 -4.03 -3.58 1.80
CA ALA A 52 -4.66 -2.32 1.42
C ALA A 52 -4.90 -1.40 2.64
N LYS A 53 -4.40 -0.17 2.54
CA LYS A 53 -4.60 0.90 3.56
C LYS A 53 -5.64 1.94 3.16
N ARG A 54 -6.05 1.95 1.88
CA ARG A 54 -7.00 2.94 1.32
C ARG A 54 -8.14 2.27 0.57
N CYS A 55 -9.29 2.93 0.54
CA CYS A 55 -10.39 2.61 -0.38
C CYS A 55 -9.98 2.95 -1.83
N MET A 56 -10.75 2.46 -2.82
CA MET A 56 -10.45 2.68 -4.25
C MET A 56 -10.35 4.17 -4.60
N ALA A 57 -11.28 4.99 -4.10
CA ALA A 57 -11.31 6.42 -4.41
C ALA A 57 -10.08 7.17 -3.87
N CYS A 58 -9.73 6.94 -2.60
CA CYS A 58 -8.52 7.53 -2.00
C CYS A 58 -7.25 6.99 -2.66
N GLN A 59 -7.22 5.71 -3.02
CA GLN A 59 -6.09 5.12 -3.74
C GLN A 59 -5.89 5.79 -5.10
N GLN A 60 -6.95 5.94 -5.89
CA GLN A 60 -6.88 6.60 -7.20
C GLN A 60 -6.43 8.07 -7.07
N ARG A 61 -6.96 8.80 -6.07
CA ARG A 61 -6.51 10.17 -5.78
C ARG A 61 -5.03 10.22 -5.39
N HIS A 62 -4.59 9.29 -4.54
CA HIS A 62 -3.19 9.19 -4.14
C HIS A 62 -2.30 8.90 -5.36
N GLU A 63 -2.68 7.97 -6.22
CA GLU A 63 -1.94 7.68 -7.46
C GLU A 63 -1.87 8.89 -8.39
N GLN A 64 -2.94 9.68 -8.52
CA GLN A 64 -2.91 10.93 -9.30
C GLN A 64 -1.95 11.98 -8.71
N LEU A 65 -1.93 12.12 -7.38
CA LEU A 65 -1.09 13.09 -6.68
C LEU A 65 0.39 12.68 -6.67
N PHE A 66 0.66 11.37 -6.55
CA PHE A 66 2.00 10.81 -6.33
C PHE A 66 2.48 9.95 -7.50
N ALA A 67 1.89 10.09 -8.70
CA ALA A 67 2.25 9.35 -9.91
C ALA A 67 3.74 9.43 -10.27
N GLN A 68 4.48 10.35 -9.65
CA GLN A 68 5.89 10.64 -9.89
C GLN A 68 6.85 10.00 -8.87
N GLU A 69 6.38 9.57 -7.69
CA GLU A 69 7.27 9.08 -6.60
C GLU A 69 7.49 7.55 -6.60
N GLY A 70 6.99 6.85 -7.62
CA GLY A 70 7.11 5.39 -7.74
C GLY A 70 7.56 4.86 -9.10
N LYS A 71 7.94 5.72 -10.06
CA LYS A 71 8.54 5.27 -11.32
C LYS A 71 10.06 5.25 -11.20
N PRO A 72 10.73 4.08 -11.23
CA PRO A 72 11.97 4.03 -11.96
C PRO A 72 11.60 4.27 -13.42
N THR A 73 11.98 5.43 -13.95
CA THR A 73 11.95 5.72 -15.38
C THR A 73 12.73 4.59 -16.07
N LEU A 74 12.04 3.79 -16.87
CA LEU A 74 12.68 3.02 -17.95
C LEU A 74 13.03 3.99 -19.07
#